data_AF-A0A2N9AZN1-F1
#
_entry.id   AF-A0A2N9AZN1-F1
#
_cell.length_a   1.000
_cell.length_b   1.000
_cell.length_c   1.000
_cell.angle_alpha   90.00
_cell.angle_beta   90.00
_cell.angle_gamma   90.00
#
_symmetry.space_group_name_H-M   'P 1'
#
loop_
_entity.id
_entity.type
_entity.pdbx_description
1 polymer ?
#
loop_
_entity_poly.entity_id
_entity_poly.type
_entity_poly.pdbx_seq_one_letter_code
_entity_poly.pdbx_strand_id
1 'polypeptide(L)' 'MTGFPAFLDQAADEFWIISTGHSTTGLDAIVEVIDSKVRMTHPPEDLVFAEN' A
#
# COMPACT_ATOMS: atom_id res chain seq x y z
N MET A 1 -14.18 -7.21 1.39
CA MET A 1 -13.77 -8.07 0.25
C MET A 1 -13.33 -9.43 0.80
N THR A 2 -12.96 -10.41 -0.05
CA THR A 2 -12.32 -11.68 0.39
C THR A 2 -11.07 -11.97 -0.45
N GLY A 3 -10.20 -12.88 0.00
CA GLY A 3 -8.99 -13.27 -0.74
C GLY A 3 -7.88 -12.22 -0.70
N PHE A 4 -7.08 -12.15 -1.76
CA PHE A 4 -5.87 -11.31 -1.80
C PHE A 4 -6.13 -9.80 -1.71
N PRO A 5 -7.16 -9.21 -2.36
CA PRO A 5 -7.48 -7.80 -2.15
C PRO A 5 -7.83 -7.47 -0.70
N ALA A 6 -8.55 -8.36 -0.02
CA ALA A 6 -8.86 -8.22 1.41
C ALA A 6 -7.64 -8.47 2.32
N PHE A 7 -6.58 -9.07 1.79
CA PHE A 7 -5.29 -9.17 2.47
C PHE A 7 -4.48 -7.87 2.34
N LEU A 8 -4.56 -7.19 1.20
CA LEU A 8 -3.87 -5.91 0.99
C LEU A 8 -4.52 -4.75 1.76
N ASP A 9 -5.84 -4.77 1.93
CA ASP A 9 -6.65 -3.78 2.68
C ASP A 9 -6.63 -4.03 4.21
N GLN A 10 -5.74 -4.89 4.71
CA GLN A 10 -5.63 -5.12 6.16
C GLN A 10 -4.87 -3.97 6.82
N ALA A 11 -5.30 -3.60 8.03
CA ALA A 11 -4.57 -2.63 8.84
C ALA A 11 -3.16 -3.16 9.16
N ALA A 12 -2.16 -2.60 8.50
CA ALA A 12 -0.75 -2.78 8.79
C ALA A 12 -0.20 -1.50 9.46
N ASP A 13 1.13 -1.42 9.59
CA ASP A 13 1.79 -0.19 10.05
C ASP A 13 1.40 0.99 9.15
N GLU A 14 1.03 2.12 9.76
CA GLU A 14 0.70 3.32 9.02
C GLU A 14 1.95 3.82 8.26
N PHE A 15 1.76 4.24 7.02
CA PHE A 15 2.80 4.85 6.21
C PHE A 15 2.27 6.01 5.37
N TRP A 16 3.19 6.87 4.96
CA TRP A 16 2.97 8.03 4.12
C TRP A 16 3.48 7.75 2.70
N ILE A 17 2.66 8.12 1.72
CA ILE A 17 3.06 8.23 0.32
C ILE A 17 3.49 9.68 0.09
N ILE A 18 4.79 9.94 0.05
CA ILE A 18 5.36 11.30 0.09
C ILE A 18 4.85 12.15 -1.08
N SER A 19 4.86 11.61 -2.29
CA SER A 19 4.48 12.31 -3.52
C SER A 19 3.02 12.77 -3.55
N THR A 20 2.14 12.14 -2.77
CA THR A 20 0.70 12.44 -2.74
C THR A 20 0.25 13.14 -1.46
N GLY A 21 1.09 13.11 -0.41
CA GLY A 21 0.71 13.61 0.92
C GLY A 21 -0.40 12.81 1.59
N HIS A 22 -0.60 11.56 1.16
CA HIS A 22 -1.62 10.65 1.69
C HIS A 22 -0.99 9.70 2.71
N SER A 23 -1.64 9.53 3.88
CA SER A 23 -1.34 8.44 4.81
C SER A 23 -2.37 7.32 4.72
N THR A 24 -1.92 6.09 4.89
CA THR A 24 -2.77 4.90 4.87
C THR A 24 -2.13 3.78 5.68
N THR A 25 -2.90 2.74 5.96
CA THR A 25 -2.46 1.51 6.64
C THR A 25 -2.53 0.28 5.73
N GLY A 26 -3.18 0.40 4.57
CA GLY A 26 -3.39 -0.68 3.62
C GLY A 26 -2.40 -0.64 2.45
N LEU A 27 -1.90 -1.81 2.04
CA LEU A 27 -1.04 -1.97 0.87
C LEU A 27 -1.82 -1.83 -0.44
N ASP A 28 -3.15 -1.92 -0.41
CA ASP A 28 -4.03 -1.71 -1.56
C ASP A 28 -3.87 -0.32 -2.19
N ALA A 29 -3.44 0.68 -1.41
CA ALA A 29 -3.13 2.02 -1.90
C ALA A 29 -1.87 2.08 -2.80
N ILE A 30 -0.95 1.12 -2.66
CA ILE A 30 0.36 1.14 -3.34
C ILE A 30 0.62 -0.11 -4.19
N VAL A 31 -0.31 -1.05 -4.23
CA VAL A 31 -0.22 -2.30 -4.97
C VAL A 31 -1.30 -2.37 -6.02
N GLU A 32 -0.91 -2.67 -7.25
CA GLU A 32 -1.84 -3.02 -8.32
C GLU A 32 -1.71 -4.50 -8.67
N VAL A 33 -2.86 -5.16 -8.79
CA VAL A 33 -2.96 -6.55 -9.21
C VAL A 33 -3.55 -6.59 -10.62
N ILE A 34 -2.76 -7.09 -11.57
CA ILE A 34 -3.16 -7.25 -12.97
C ILE A 34 -3.02 -8.73 -13.32
N ASP A 35 -4.13 -9.38 -13.64
CA ASP A 35 -4.22 -10.83 -13.82
C ASP A 35 -3.65 -11.60 -12.61
N SER A 36 -2.47 -12.19 -12.77
CA SER A 36 -1.73 -12.92 -11.72
C SER A 36 -0.40 -12.26 -11.37
N LYS A 37 -0.25 -10.97 -11.67
CA LYS A 37 0.94 -10.18 -11.37
C LYS A 37 0.62 -9.12 -10.33
N VAL A 38 1.58 -8.88 -9.46
CA VAL A 38 1.56 -7.85 -8.43
C VAL A 38 2.65 -6.85 -8.75
N ARG A 39 2.32 -5.56 -8.79
CA ARG A 39 3.30 -4.48 -8.96
C ARG A 39 3.06 -3.38 -7.94
N MET A 40 4.13 -2.69 -7.56
CA MET A 40 4.00 -1.45 -6.81
C MET A 40 3.65 -0.30 -7.77
N THR A 41 2.79 0.61 -7.32
CA THR A 41 2.42 1.83 -8.05
C THR A 41 3.30 3.02 -7.70
N HIS A 42 4.05 2.93 -6.59
CA HIS A 42 5.00 3.92 -6.11
C HIS A 42 6.36 3.28 -5.90
N PRO A 43 7.47 4.01 -6.08
CA PRO A 43 8.79 3.48 -5.76
C PRO A 43 8.99 3.39 -4.23
N PRO A 44 9.83 2.48 -3.72
CA PRO A 44 10.03 2.30 -2.27
C PRO A 44 10.49 3.57 -1.54
N GLU A 45 11.28 4.42 -2.19
CA GLU A 45 11.73 5.70 -1.62
C GLU A 45 10.62 6.74 -1.42
N ASP A 46 9.43 6.51 -1.99
CA ASP A 46 8.25 7.36 -1.82
C ASP A 46 7.39 6.95 -0.61
N LEU A 47 7.79 5.90 0.11
CA LEU A 47 7.07 5.31 1.24
C LEU A 47 7.83 5.54 2.55
N VAL A 48 7.18 6.17 3.51
CA VAL A 48 7.75 6.41 4.86
C VAL A 48 6.81 5.86 5.91
N PHE A 49 7.27 4.87 6.69
CA PHE A 49 6.51 4.37 7.83
C PHE A 49 6.37 5.45 8.90
N ALA A 50 5.16 5.59 9.42
CA ALA A 50 4.88 6.41 10.59
C ALA A 50 5.38 5.63 11.82
N GLU A 51 6.66 5.79 12.17
CA GLU A 51 7.19 5.29 13.43
C GLU A 51 6.62 6.12 14.59
N ASN A 52 5.97 5.44 15.55
CA ASN A 52 5.57 5.99 16.85
C ASN A 52 6.48 5.45 17.96
#